data_AF-A0AAU9S1D2-F1
#
_entry.id   AF-A0AAU9S1D2-F1
#
_cell.length_a   1.000
_cell.length_b   1.000
_cell.length_c   1.000
_cell.angle_alpha   90.00
_cell.angle_beta   90.00
_cell.angle_gamma   90.00
#
_symmetry.space_group_name_H-M   'P 1'
#
loop_
_entity.id
_entity.type
_entity.pdbx_description
1 polymer ?
#
loop_
_entity_poly.entity_id
_entity_poly.type
_entity_poly.pdbx_seq_one_letter_code
_entity_poly.pdbx_strand_id
1 'polypeptide(L)'
;PVSFSLSILTAQFVSYKDVIKVILVPIVVAVESPSPPSDKVAIASIQGVMEETVPMKQMKMDWVPYIPLDKRGRQVERMKFQIFILVCRQRRAALKDERAREFLYCLPYFYDPFKEDEVEDSTEVDIIFPSKQLIKRDFDWKFSRLEVFEMAFVYISSQEFADDLIEEEELSAEQKDEFKEFVKEQVRAAKKARHEAKAARMKAREEVSEEDRKAYESIKFYKFYPKPPPEVSGLGK
;
A
#
# COMPACT_ATOMS: atom_id res chain seq x y z
N PRO A 1 17.31 -22.36 -20.39
CA PRO A 1 17.55 -21.23 -19.45
C PRO A 1 16.25 -20.50 -19.12
N VAL A 2 15.68 -20.74 -17.93
CA VAL A 2 14.51 -19.99 -17.45
C VAL A 2 14.99 -18.57 -17.13
N SER A 3 14.60 -17.62 -17.97
CA SER A 3 14.91 -16.20 -17.80
C SER A 3 14.08 -15.63 -16.64
N PHE A 4 14.68 -15.45 -15.47
CA PHE A 4 14.04 -14.72 -14.36
C PHE A 4 14.33 -13.22 -14.49
N SER A 5 13.31 -12.38 -14.35
CA SER A 5 13.54 -10.95 -14.12
C SER A 5 13.79 -10.75 -12.63
N LEU A 6 15.03 -10.41 -12.28
CA LEU A 6 15.41 -10.01 -10.92
C LEU A 6 14.99 -8.58 -10.58
N SER A 7 14.40 -7.85 -11.54
CA SER A 7 13.96 -6.48 -11.35
C SER A 7 12.45 -6.33 -11.53
N ILE A 8 11.86 -5.47 -10.69
CA ILE A 8 10.52 -4.90 -10.85
C ILE A 8 10.65 -3.47 -11.38
N LEU A 9 9.63 -2.96 -12.07
CA LEU A 9 9.62 -1.57 -12.54
C LEU A 9 8.94 -0.70 -11.48
N THR A 10 9.56 0.43 -11.13
CA THR A 10 8.95 1.45 -10.27
C THR A 10 8.79 2.74 -11.07
N ALA A 11 7.61 3.35 -10.99
CA ALA A 11 7.37 4.68 -11.54
C ALA A 11 8.05 5.74 -10.66
N GLN A 12 8.80 6.65 -11.28
CA GLN A 12 9.38 7.82 -10.63
C GLN A 12 8.97 9.09 -11.36
N PHE A 13 8.62 10.11 -10.59
CA PHE A 13 8.34 11.45 -11.12
C PHE A 13 9.65 12.23 -11.19
N VAL A 14 10.01 12.71 -12.38
CA VAL A 14 11.19 13.55 -12.61
C VAL A 14 10.74 14.85 -13.25
N SER A 15 11.15 15.97 -12.67
CA SER A 15 10.97 17.29 -13.27
C SER A 15 12.06 17.53 -14.33
N TYR A 16 11.65 17.89 -15.55
CA TYR A 16 12.56 18.32 -16.60
C TYR A 16 11.95 19.47 -17.36
N LYS A 17 12.61 20.64 -17.34
CA LYS A 17 12.13 21.89 -17.97
C LYS A 17 10.69 22.23 -17.54
N ASP A 18 10.44 22.21 -16.22
CA ASP A 18 9.14 22.52 -15.61
C ASP A 18 7.97 21.62 -16.03
N VAL A 19 8.26 20.48 -16.68
CA VAL A 19 7.29 19.42 -16.98
C VAL A 19 7.60 18.20 -16.12
N ILE A 20 6.60 17.72 -15.39
CA ILE A 20 6.69 16.46 -14.64
C ILE A 20 6.56 15.29 -15.61
N LYS A 21 7.58 14.44 -15.68
CA LYS A 21 7.56 13.20 -16.48
C LYS A 21 7.64 11.99 -15.57
N VAL A 22 6.88 10.96 -15.91
CA VAL A 22 6.98 9.65 -15.25
C VAL A 22 7.98 8.80 -16.01
N ILE A 23 9.04 8.36 -15.34
CA ILE A 23 10.00 7.38 -15.85
C ILE A 23 9.85 6.05 -15.13
N LEU A 24 10.04 4.95 -15.86
CA LEU A 24 10.02 3.60 -15.30
C LEU A 24 11.45 3.15 -15.05
N VAL A 25 11.82 3.02 -13.78
CA VAL A 25 13.17 2.59 -13.38
C VAL A 25 13.11 1.12 -12.94
N PRO A 26 13.90 0.22 -13.54
CA PRO A 26 14.04 -1.12 -13.01
C PRO A 26 14.75 -1.08 -11.66
N ILE A 27 14.24 -1.79 -10.67
CA ILE A 27 14.83 -1.88 -9.33
C ILE A 27 14.97 -3.33 -8.91
N VAL A 28 15.98 -3.60 -8.09
CA VAL A 28 16.08 -4.87 -7.36
C VAL A 28 15.70 -4.60 -5.92
N VAL A 29 14.73 -5.36 -5.41
CA VAL A 29 14.32 -5.31 -4.01
C VAL A 29 14.91 -6.52 -3.30
N ALA A 30 15.64 -6.27 -2.22
CA ALA A 30 16.17 -7.31 -1.36
C ALA A 30 15.85 -7.02 0.10
N VAL A 31 15.67 -8.09 0.86
CA VAL A 31 15.33 -8.04 2.28
C VAL A 31 16.29 -8.95 3.04
N GLU A 32 16.97 -8.39 4.03
CA GLU A 32 17.73 -9.18 4.99
C GLU A 32 16.80 -9.53 6.15
N SER A 33 16.51 -10.83 6.33
CA SER A 33 15.59 -11.36 7.35
C SER A 33 15.83 -12.86 7.55
N PRO A 34 15.58 -13.43 8.75
CA PRO A 34 15.54 -14.88 8.97
C PRO A 34 14.51 -15.64 8.12
N SER A 35 13.44 -14.95 7.72
CA SER A 35 12.32 -15.50 6.94
C SER A 35 11.80 -14.49 5.91
N PRO A 36 11.10 -14.94 4.84
CA PRO A 36 10.47 -14.01 3.91
C PRO A 36 9.49 -13.07 4.61
N PRO A 37 9.49 -11.78 4.27
CA PRO A 37 8.77 -10.76 5.03
C PRO A 37 7.25 -10.75 4.84
N SER A 38 6.75 -11.14 3.67
CA SER A 38 5.32 -11.22 3.36
C SER A 38 5.10 -11.97 2.04
N ASP A 39 3.96 -12.62 1.86
CA ASP A 39 3.55 -13.24 0.59
C ASP A 39 2.58 -12.36 -0.22
N LYS A 40 2.48 -11.06 0.12
CA LYS A 40 1.58 -10.09 -0.52
C LYS A 40 2.36 -8.91 -1.12
N VAL A 41 1.72 -8.22 -2.06
CA VAL A 41 2.17 -6.96 -2.67
C VAL A 41 1.04 -5.95 -2.65
N ALA A 42 1.36 -4.68 -2.51
CA ALA A 42 0.42 -3.58 -2.63
C ALA A 42 0.43 -3.06 -4.07
N ILE A 43 -0.74 -2.77 -4.63
CA ILE A 43 -0.87 -2.06 -5.90
C ILE A 43 -1.31 -0.63 -5.57
N ALA A 44 -0.41 0.33 -5.79
CA ALA A 44 -0.73 1.74 -5.58
C ALA A 44 -1.66 2.25 -6.70
N SER A 45 -2.81 2.80 -6.33
CA SER A 45 -3.69 3.48 -7.29
C SER A 45 -3.09 4.82 -7.71
N ILE A 46 -3.03 5.09 -9.03
CA ILE A 46 -2.59 6.37 -9.61
C ILE A 46 -3.49 7.54 -9.16
N GLN A 47 -4.70 7.24 -8.68
CA GLN A 47 -5.71 8.21 -8.29
C GLN A 47 -5.91 8.29 -6.77
N GLY A 48 -5.01 7.70 -5.98
CA GLY A 48 -4.94 7.93 -4.53
C GLY A 48 -6.12 7.40 -3.70
N VAL A 49 -6.93 6.47 -4.23
CA VAL A 49 -8.18 6.04 -3.54
C VAL A 49 -8.01 4.78 -2.69
N MET A 50 -7.05 3.89 -3.00
CA MET A 50 -6.78 2.71 -2.17
C MET A 50 -5.47 2.03 -2.59
N GLU A 51 -4.69 1.53 -1.62
CA GLU A 51 -3.68 0.50 -1.87
C GLU A 51 -4.37 -0.87 -1.79
N GLU A 52 -4.51 -1.56 -2.92
CA GLU A 52 -5.05 -2.92 -2.91
C GLU A 52 -3.92 -3.90 -2.59
N THR A 53 -4.05 -4.65 -1.50
CA THR A 53 -3.10 -5.70 -1.15
C THR A 53 -3.51 -7.01 -1.81
N VAL A 54 -2.67 -7.53 -2.72
CA VAL A 54 -2.91 -8.77 -3.46
C VAL A 54 -1.85 -9.85 -3.17
N PRO A 55 -2.18 -11.15 -3.21
CA PRO A 55 -1.20 -12.22 -3.04
C PRO A 55 -0.15 -12.24 -4.16
N MET A 56 1.14 -12.39 -3.81
CA MET A 56 2.26 -12.46 -4.76
C MET A 56 2.08 -13.54 -5.83
N LYS A 57 1.46 -14.68 -5.47
CA LYS A 57 1.16 -15.78 -6.39
C LYS A 57 0.31 -15.32 -7.59
N GLN A 58 -0.67 -14.44 -7.37
CA GLN A 58 -1.52 -13.90 -8.44
C GLN A 58 -0.73 -13.00 -9.40
N MET A 59 0.31 -12.34 -8.88
CA MET A 59 1.22 -11.48 -9.65
C MET A 59 2.42 -12.25 -10.22
N LYS A 60 2.48 -13.58 -10.04
CA LYS A 60 3.66 -14.41 -10.36
C LYS A 60 4.97 -13.84 -9.80
N MET A 61 4.87 -13.29 -8.59
CA MET A 61 5.99 -12.81 -7.81
C MET A 61 6.31 -13.80 -6.69
N ASP A 62 7.55 -13.80 -6.23
CA ASP A 62 8.00 -14.63 -5.13
C ASP A 62 9.28 -14.08 -4.49
N TRP A 63 9.50 -14.39 -3.21
CA TRP A 63 10.77 -14.16 -2.54
C TRP A 63 11.68 -15.34 -2.78
N VAL A 64 12.81 -15.12 -3.45
CA VAL A 64 13.83 -16.16 -3.65
C VAL A 64 15.04 -15.89 -2.77
N PRO A 65 15.60 -16.91 -2.09
CA PRO A 65 16.81 -16.73 -1.31
C PRO A 65 17.98 -16.34 -2.22
N TYR A 66 18.75 -15.34 -1.79
CA TYR A 66 20.00 -14.98 -2.47
C TYR A 66 21.07 -16.03 -2.19
N ILE A 67 21.65 -16.58 -3.26
CA ILE A 67 22.77 -17.52 -3.18
C ILE A 67 24.04 -16.78 -3.63
N PRO A 68 25.00 -16.51 -2.72
CA PRO A 68 26.30 -15.93 -3.07
C PRO A 68 27.01 -16.75 -4.14
N LEU A 69 27.66 -16.08 -5.10
CA LEU A 69 28.25 -16.72 -6.28
C LEU A 69 29.26 -17.82 -5.92
N ASP A 70 30.09 -17.56 -4.89
CA ASP A 70 31.08 -18.48 -4.33
C ASP A 70 30.46 -19.75 -3.70
N LYS A 71 29.16 -19.72 -3.42
CA LYS A 71 28.42 -20.78 -2.71
C LYS A 71 27.48 -21.60 -3.60
N ARG A 72 27.34 -21.26 -4.88
CA ARG A 72 26.39 -21.90 -5.82
C ARG A 72 26.68 -23.37 -6.14
N GLY A 73 27.81 -23.92 -5.68
CA GLY A 73 28.22 -25.31 -5.92
C GLY A 73 28.13 -26.27 -4.71
N ARG A 74 27.77 -25.80 -3.50
CA ARG A 74 27.62 -26.66 -2.29
C ARG A 74 26.22 -26.58 -1.73
N GLN A 75 25.77 -27.69 -1.12
CA GLN A 75 24.49 -27.92 -0.42
C GLN A 75 23.72 -26.64 -0.04
N VAL A 76 23.01 -26.10 -1.03
CA VAL A 76 22.16 -24.90 -0.92
C VAL A 76 21.09 -25.15 0.14
N GLU A 77 20.61 -26.38 0.27
CA GLU A 77 19.61 -26.81 1.25
C GLU A 77 20.04 -26.65 2.73
N ARG A 78 21.35 -26.62 3.02
CA ARG A 78 21.85 -26.50 4.41
C ARG A 78 22.18 -25.06 4.80
N MET A 79 22.03 -24.09 3.90
CA MET A 79 22.32 -22.69 4.20
C MET A 79 21.10 -22.02 4.83
N LYS A 80 21.31 -21.37 5.98
CA LYS A 80 20.36 -20.40 6.50
C LYS A 80 20.49 -19.14 5.64
N PHE A 81 19.52 -18.90 4.77
CA PHE A 81 19.47 -17.69 3.95
C PHE A 81 19.00 -16.54 4.81
N GLN A 82 19.80 -15.49 4.87
CA GLN A 82 19.44 -14.25 5.56
C GLN A 82 19.00 -13.17 4.58
N ILE A 83 19.08 -13.40 3.26
CA ILE A 83 18.71 -12.41 2.24
C ILE A 83 17.75 -13.03 1.24
N PHE A 84 16.62 -12.37 1.02
CA PHE A 84 15.61 -12.70 0.03
C PHE A 84 15.53 -11.60 -1.03
N ILE A 85 15.36 -11.98 -2.29
CA ILE A 85 15.21 -11.06 -3.42
C ILE A 85 13.82 -11.24 -4.01
N LEU A 86 13.12 -10.14 -4.27
CA LEU A 86 11.83 -10.19 -4.94
C LEU A 86 12.03 -10.46 -6.42
N VAL A 87 11.39 -11.50 -6.95
CA VAL A 87 11.46 -11.88 -8.36
C VAL A 87 10.08 -11.84 -8.98
N CYS A 88 9.99 -11.32 -10.20
CA CYS A 88 8.79 -11.39 -11.03
C CYS A 88 9.01 -12.36 -12.20
N ARG A 89 8.18 -13.39 -12.29
CA ARG A 89 8.22 -14.39 -13.39
C ARG A 89 7.32 -14.02 -14.56
N GLN A 90 6.50 -12.98 -14.42
CA GLN A 90 5.60 -12.51 -15.47
C GLN A 90 6.39 -11.71 -16.52
N ARG A 91 6.34 -12.14 -17.79
CA ARG A 91 6.95 -11.41 -18.90
C ARG A 91 6.05 -10.25 -19.31
N ARG A 92 6.63 -9.06 -19.48
CA ARG A 92 5.91 -7.86 -19.95
C ARG A 92 5.20 -8.09 -21.29
N ALA A 93 5.84 -8.75 -22.25
CA ALA A 93 5.26 -9.04 -23.56
C ALA A 93 4.01 -9.94 -23.52
N ALA A 94 3.75 -10.62 -22.40
CA ALA A 94 2.59 -11.48 -22.21
C ALA A 94 1.46 -10.80 -21.41
N LEU A 95 1.57 -9.49 -21.13
CA LEU A 95 0.57 -8.71 -20.40
C LEU A 95 -0.21 -7.80 -21.36
N LYS A 96 -1.53 -7.70 -21.13
CA LYS A 96 -2.38 -6.66 -21.74
C LYS A 96 -2.17 -5.33 -21.02
N ASP A 97 -2.49 -4.21 -21.66
CA ASP A 97 -2.19 -2.86 -21.16
C ASP A 97 -2.75 -2.58 -19.75
N GLU A 98 -4.00 -2.97 -19.47
CA GLU A 98 -4.61 -2.79 -18.14
C GLU A 98 -3.86 -3.57 -17.06
N ARG A 99 -3.64 -4.88 -17.29
CA ARG A 99 -2.89 -5.72 -16.35
C ARG A 99 -1.44 -5.26 -16.23
N ALA A 100 -0.83 -4.74 -17.29
CA ALA A 100 0.52 -4.20 -17.25
C ALA A 100 0.63 -3.01 -16.29
N ARG A 101 -0.41 -2.19 -16.16
CA ARG A 101 -0.42 -1.04 -15.22
C ARG A 101 -0.27 -1.50 -13.77
N GLU A 102 -0.96 -2.56 -13.35
CA GLU A 102 -0.85 -3.09 -11.99
C GLU A 102 0.60 -3.44 -11.61
N PHE A 103 1.38 -3.97 -12.56
CA PHE A 103 2.79 -4.30 -12.34
C PHE A 103 3.71 -3.07 -12.27
N LEU A 104 3.30 -1.93 -12.82
CA LEU A 104 4.08 -0.68 -12.75
C LEU A 104 3.96 0.01 -11.39
N TYR A 105 2.83 -0.21 -10.70
CA TYR A 105 2.52 0.37 -9.40
C TYR A 105 2.57 -0.66 -8.26
N CYS A 106 3.15 -1.83 -8.53
CA CYS A 106 3.32 -2.88 -7.55
C CYS A 106 4.47 -2.53 -6.58
N LEU A 107 4.16 -2.44 -5.30
CA LEU A 107 5.09 -2.24 -4.20
C LEU A 107 5.12 -3.52 -3.34
N PRO A 108 6.31 -3.95 -2.84
CA PRO A 108 6.35 -5.02 -1.86
C PRO A 108 5.59 -4.58 -0.60
N TYR A 109 4.64 -5.40 -0.16
CA TYR A 109 3.86 -5.12 1.05
C TYR A 109 4.53 -5.78 2.25
N PHE A 110 4.66 -5.05 3.35
CA PHE A 110 5.27 -5.51 4.59
C PHE A 110 4.26 -5.29 5.71
N TYR A 111 3.68 -6.38 6.22
CA TYR A 111 2.87 -6.31 7.43
C TYR A 111 3.77 -6.51 8.64
N ASP A 112 3.99 -5.43 9.39
CA ASP A 112 4.69 -5.47 10.66
C ASP A 112 3.68 -5.20 11.78
N PRO A 113 3.23 -6.23 12.51
CA PRO A 113 2.22 -6.03 13.56
C PRO A 113 2.74 -5.13 14.69
N PHE A 114 4.05 -4.93 14.83
CA PHE A 114 4.64 -4.08 15.88
C PHE A 114 4.74 -2.61 15.48
N LYS A 115 4.61 -2.28 14.20
CA LYS A 115 4.48 -0.89 13.75
C LYS A 115 3.07 -0.37 14.02
N GLU A 116 2.98 0.91 14.34
CA GLU A 116 1.72 1.63 14.33
C GLU A 116 1.32 1.88 12.87
N ASP A 117 0.05 1.61 12.57
CA ASP A 117 -0.51 1.83 11.24
C ASP A 117 -1.22 3.18 11.27
N GLU A 118 -0.71 4.14 10.49
CA GLU A 118 -1.28 5.50 10.40
C GLU A 118 -2.76 5.48 9.97
N VAL A 119 -3.20 4.43 9.27
CA VAL A 119 -4.59 4.24 8.84
C VAL A 119 -5.49 3.75 9.98
N GLU A 120 -4.96 2.99 10.94
CA GLU A 120 -5.69 2.58 12.16
C GLU A 120 -6.04 3.78 13.04
N ASP A 121 -5.14 4.78 13.10
CA ASP A 121 -5.29 5.98 13.93
C ASP A 121 -5.91 7.17 13.16
N SER A 122 -6.11 7.04 11.84
CA SER A 122 -6.82 8.05 11.06
C SER A 122 -8.27 8.19 11.53
N THR A 123 -8.79 9.40 11.46
CA THR A 123 -10.19 9.76 11.72
C THR A 123 -10.90 10.23 10.47
N GLU A 124 -10.25 10.17 9.32
CA GLU A 124 -10.80 10.57 8.04
C GLU A 124 -11.49 9.37 7.38
N VAL A 125 -12.64 9.61 6.75
CA VAL A 125 -13.40 8.60 6.01
C VAL A 125 -13.76 9.18 4.65
N ASP A 126 -13.37 8.51 3.59
CA ASP A 126 -13.81 8.85 2.24
C ASP A 126 -15.32 8.60 2.10
N ILE A 127 -16.09 9.67 1.90
CA ILE A 127 -17.52 9.62 1.62
C ILE A 127 -17.70 9.62 0.10
N ILE A 128 -18.23 8.52 -0.42
CA ILE A 128 -18.57 8.35 -1.84
C ILE A 128 -20.09 8.17 -1.95
N PHE A 129 -20.82 9.28 -2.13
CA PHE A 129 -22.28 9.26 -2.17
C PHE A 129 -22.80 9.22 -3.62
N PRO A 130 -23.62 8.22 -3.99
CA PRO A 130 -24.16 8.09 -5.35
C PRO A 130 -25.38 8.99 -5.56
N SER A 131 -25.15 10.29 -5.82
CA SER A 131 -26.19 11.23 -6.26
C SER A 131 -26.16 11.45 -7.78
N LYS A 132 -26.92 12.44 -8.29
CA LYS A 132 -26.92 12.85 -9.72
C LYS A 132 -25.51 13.14 -10.24
N GLN A 133 -24.64 13.64 -9.37
CA GLN A 133 -23.19 13.68 -9.58
C GLN A 133 -22.54 12.90 -8.42
N LEU A 134 -21.46 12.17 -8.71
CA LEU A 134 -20.74 11.40 -7.71
C LEU A 134 -20.03 12.38 -6.75
N ILE A 135 -20.47 12.44 -5.50
CA ILE A 135 -19.83 13.27 -4.48
C ILE A 135 -18.71 12.42 -3.86
N LYS A 136 -17.46 12.86 -4.00
CA LYS A 136 -16.30 12.28 -3.31
C LYS A 136 -15.65 13.35 -2.44
N ARG A 137 -15.77 13.21 -1.12
CA ARG A 137 -15.18 14.14 -0.13
C ARG A 137 -14.70 13.37 1.09
N ASP A 138 -13.66 13.89 1.72
CA ASP A 138 -13.08 13.28 2.92
C ASP A 138 -13.78 13.87 4.15
N PHE A 139 -14.29 13.02 5.02
CA PHE A 139 -14.99 13.41 6.24
C PHE A 139 -14.15 13.05 7.46
N ASP A 140 -13.63 14.05 8.17
CA ASP A 140 -12.87 13.86 9.40
C ASP A 140 -13.81 13.87 10.62
N TRP A 141 -13.94 12.73 11.30
CA TRP A 141 -14.75 12.63 12.52
C TRP A 141 -13.96 12.90 13.80
N LYS A 142 -12.72 13.43 13.73
CA LYS A 142 -11.85 13.71 14.89
C LYS A 142 -12.60 14.43 16.01
N PHE A 143 -12.66 13.78 17.19
CA PHE A 143 -12.79 14.47 18.48
C PHE A 143 -12.15 13.67 19.62
N SER A 144 -11.62 14.40 20.62
CA SER A 144 -10.85 13.87 21.76
C SER A 144 -11.69 13.04 22.76
N ARG A 145 -11.29 11.78 22.94
CA ARG A 145 -11.28 10.92 24.15
C ARG A 145 -12.57 10.67 24.98
N LEU A 146 -13.76 11.08 24.56
CA LEU A 146 -15.00 10.81 25.29
C LEU A 146 -16.06 10.13 24.39
N GLU A 147 -16.05 8.79 24.40
CA GLU A 147 -16.92 7.90 23.61
C GLU A 147 -18.43 8.24 23.69
N VAL A 148 -18.88 8.83 24.80
CA VAL A 148 -20.30 9.12 25.07
C VAL A 148 -20.84 10.31 24.24
N PHE A 149 -19.98 11.22 23.78
CA PHE A 149 -20.37 12.38 22.96
C PHE A 149 -20.16 12.16 21.46
N GLU A 150 -19.54 11.05 21.05
CA GLU A 150 -19.16 10.84 19.65
C GLU A 150 -20.37 10.75 18.71
N MET A 151 -21.49 10.16 19.15
CA MET A 151 -22.66 10.01 18.29
C MET A 151 -23.40 11.33 18.07
N ALA A 152 -23.42 12.20 19.09
CA ALA A 152 -23.96 13.55 18.97
C ALA A 152 -23.04 14.43 18.11
N PHE A 153 -21.73 14.27 18.24
CA PHE A 153 -20.77 15.00 17.40
C PHE A 153 -20.88 14.61 15.93
N VAL A 154 -20.87 13.31 15.59
CA VAL A 154 -21.08 12.84 14.21
C VAL A 154 -22.41 13.36 13.64
N TYR A 155 -23.44 13.47 14.47
CA TYR A 155 -24.72 14.06 14.05
C TYR A 155 -24.60 15.55 13.73
N ILE A 156 -23.88 16.32 14.54
CA ILE A 156 -23.66 17.76 14.34
C ILE A 156 -22.72 18.01 13.15
N SER A 157 -21.61 17.28 13.04
CA SER A 157 -20.66 17.46 11.94
C SER A 157 -21.20 16.96 10.60
N SER A 158 -22.00 15.89 10.57
CA SER A 158 -22.70 15.49 9.34
C SER A 158 -23.77 16.48 8.91
N GLN A 159 -24.34 17.24 9.85
CA GLN A 159 -25.29 18.31 9.56
C GLN A 159 -24.57 19.48 8.88
N GLU A 160 -23.50 19.99 9.49
CA GLU A 160 -22.65 21.05 8.91
C GLU A 160 -22.12 20.63 7.53
N PHE A 161 -21.61 19.41 7.41
CA PHE A 161 -21.10 18.87 6.15
C PHE A 161 -22.16 18.77 5.05
N ALA A 162 -23.40 18.41 5.41
CA ALA A 162 -24.50 18.39 4.43
C ALA A 162 -24.95 19.81 4.05
N ASP A 163 -24.91 20.75 5.00
CA ASP A 163 -25.24 22.16 4.75
C ASP A 163 -24.23 22.80 3.79
N ASP A 164 -22.94 22.59 3.99
CA ASP A 164 -21.86 23.05 3.10
C ASP A 164 -22.05 22.52 1.66
N LEU A 165 -22.36 21.24 1.50
CA LEU A 165 -22.59 20.63 0.17
C LEU A 165 -23.87 21.13 -0.51
N ILE A 166 -24.87 21.57 0.26
CA ILE A 166 -26.08 22.19 -0.28
C ILE A 166 -25.78 23.63 -0.73
N GLU A 167 -24.99 24.37 0.03
CA GLU A 167 -24.51 25.71 -0.35
C GLU A 167 -23.64 25.69 -1.61
N GLU A 168 -22.82 24.64 -1.78
CA GLU A 168 -22.01 24.40 -2.98
C GLU A 168 -22.82 23.86 -4.19
N GLU A 169 -24.14 23.68 -4.06
CA GLU A 169 -25.03 23.06 -5.05
C GLU A 169 -24.64 21.62 -5.46
N GLU A 170 -23.76 20.95 -4.71
CA GLU A 170 -23.32 19.57 -4.93
C GLU A 170 -24.36 18.54 -4.42
N LEU A 171 -25.15 18.89 -3.41
CA LEU A 171 -26.20 18.06 -2.81
C LEU A 171 -27.55 18.80 -2.83
N SER A 172 -28.65 18.10 -3.12
CA SER A 172 -29.99 18.71 -2.99
C SER A 172 -30.50 18.66 -1.55
N ALA A 173 -31.26 19.68 -1.15
CA ALA A 173 -31.88 19.73 0.18
C ALA A 173 -32.81 18.54 0.47
N GLU A 174 -33.41 17.95 -0.58
CA GLU A 174 -34.29 16.78 -0.49
C GLU A 174 -33.51 15.50 -0.10
N GLN A 175 -32.23 15.42 -0.46
CA GLN A 175 -31.35 14.27 -0.18
C GLN A 175 -30.58 14.42 1.14
N LYS A 176 -30.78 15.53 1.87
CA LYS A 176 -30.01 15.88 3.07
C LYS A 176 -30.07 14.81 4.15
N ASP A 177 -31.27 14.31 4.47
CA ASP A 177 -31.43 13.32 5.53
C ASP A 177 -30.88 11.94 5.11
N GLU A 178 -31.02 11.58 3.82
CA GLU A 178 -30.42 10.37 3.24
C GLU A 178 -28.89 10.42 3.30
N PHE A 179 -28.30 11.55 2.90
CA PHE A 179 -26.87 11.78 2.95
C PHE A 179 -26.32 11.71 4.38
N LYS A 180 -27.02 12.30 5.35
CA LYS A 180 -26.62 12.23 6.77
C LYS A 180 -26.63 10.81 7.31
N GLU A 181 -27.64 10.01 6.98
CA GLU A 181 -27.66 8.59 7.37
C GLU A 181 -26.53 7.81 6.68
N PHE A 182 -26.24 8.10 5.41
CA PHE A 182 -25.13 7.51 4.68
C PHE A 182 -23.78 7.82 5.34
N VAL A 183 -23.51 9.08 5.70
CA VAL A 183 -22.27 9.48 6.40
C VAL A 183 -22.15 8.74 7.73
N LYS A 184 -23.23 8.64 8.51
CA LYS A 184 -23.23 7.89 9.77
C LYS A 184 -22.91 6.42 9.58
N GLU A 185 -23.50 5.79 8.55
CA GLU A 185 -23.25 4.38 8.24
C GLU A 185 -21.79 4.16 7.83
N GLN A 186 -21.24 5.01 6.97
CA GLN A 186 -19.84 4.97 6.57
C GLN A 186 -18.89 5.15 7.75
N VAL A 187 -19.17 6.11 8.64
CA VAL A 187 -18.38 6.33 9.86
C VAL A 187 -18.47 5.11 10.79
N ARG A 188 -19.66 4.50 10.97
CA ARG A 188 -19.81 3.28 11.79
C ARG A 188 -19.06 2.09 11.19
N ALA A 189 -19.15 1.90 9.88
CA ALA A 189 -18.44 0.84 9.17
C ALA A 189 -16.92 1.03 9.29
N ALA A 190 -16.42 2.25 9.09
CA ALA A 190 -15.01 2.58 9.25
C ALA A 190 -14.53 2.34 10.69
N LYS A 191 -15.28 2.78 11.71
CA LYS A 191 -14.96 2.52 13.13
C LYS A 191 -14.89 1.02 13.42
N LYS A 192 -15.87 0.25 12.94
CA LYS A 192 -15.90 -1.21 13.13
C LYS A 192 -14.69 -1.87 12.47
N ALA A 193 -14.39 -1.52 11.23
CA ALA A 193 -13.23 -2.04 10.50
C ALA A 193 -11.91 -1.71 11.21
N ARG A 194 -11.74 -0.47 11.72
CA ARG A 194 -10.57 -0.07 12.53
C ARG A 194 -10.46 -0.87 13.83
N HIS A 195 -11.57 -1.08 14.54
CA HIS A 195 -11.58 -1.90 15.75
C HIS A 195 -11.18 -3.36 15.45
N GLU A 196 -11.73 -3.94 14.38
CA GLU A 196 -11.38 -5.29 13.94
C GLU A 196 -9.91 -5.41 13.51
N ALA A 197 -9.38 -4.42 12.78
CA ALA A 197 -7.97 -4.35 12.40
C ALA A 197 -7.05 -4.28 13.64
N LYS A 198 -7.38 -3.40 14.60
CA LYS A 198 -6.64 -3.27 15.86
C LYS A 198 -6.68 -4.56 16.69
N ALA A 199 -7.83 -5.22 16.77
CA ALA A 199 -7.98 -6.50 17.45
C ALA A 199 -7.17 -7.62 16.74
N ALA A 200 -7.20 -7.66 15.41
CA ALA A 200 -6.40 -8.59 14.62
C ALA A 200 -4.89 -8.34 14.80
N ARG A 201 -4.45 -7.07 14.87
CA ARG A 201 -3.07 -6.69 15.15
C ARG A 201 -2.64 -7.10 16.56
N MET A 202 -3.49 -6.85 17.57
CA MET A 202 -3.23 -7.28 18.96
C MET A 202 -3.09 -8.80 19.05
N LYS A 203 -4.02 -9.54 18.45
CA LYS A 203 -3.96 -11.01 18.39
C LYS A 203 -2.69 -11.48 17.67
N ALA A 204 -2.32 -10.87 16.55
CA ALA A 204 -1.08 -11.20 15.85
C ALA A 204 0.15 -10.97 16.74
N ARG A 205 0.20 -9.89 17.54
CA ARG A 205 1.30 -9.64 18.50
C ARG A 205 1.38 -10.71 19.59
N GLU A 206 0.25 -11.22 20.07
CA GLU A 206 0.19 -12.27 21.09
C GLU A 206 0.62 -13.64 20.56
N GLU A 207 0.32 -13.93 19.29
CA GLU A 207 0.67 -15.20 18.64
C GLU A 207 2.11 -15.24 18.11
N VAL A 208 2.75 -14.07 17.94
CA VAL A 208 4.13 -13.97 17.44
C VAL A 208 5.12 -14.53 18.47
N SER A 209 5.97 -15.46 18.03
CA SER A 209 7.04 -16.00 18.85
C SER A 209 8.13 -14.96 19.13
N GLU A 210 8.90 -15.14 20.21
CA GLU A 210 10.00 -14.23 20.55
C GLU A 210 11.13 -14.24 19.49
N GLU A 211 11.24 -15.34 18.73
CA GLU A 211 12.14 -15.46 17.58
C GLU A 211 11.65 -14.63 16.39
N ASP A 212 10.35 -14.70 16.06
CA ASP A 212 9.74 -13.92 14.99
C ASP A 212 9.74 -12.43 15.31
N ARG A 213 9.52 -12.05 16.57
CA ARG A 213 9.65 -10.65 17.02
C ARG A 213 11.03 -10.09 16.73
N LYS A 214 12.08 -10.82 17.09
CA LYS A 214 13.48 -10.44 16.79
C LYS A 214 13.74 -10.40 15.28
N ALA A 215 13.08 -11.27 14.52
CA ALA A 215 13.13 -11.22 13.06
C ALA A 215 12.59 -9.87 12.56
N TYR A 216 11.39 -9.45 12.97
CA TYR A 216 10.80 -8.15 12.60
C TYR A 216 11.69 -6.96 12.95
N GLU A 217 12.24 -6.93 14.17
CA GLU A 217 13.14 -5.85 14.65
C GLU A 217 14.47 -5.79 13.88
N SER A 218 14.92 -6.91 13.29
CA SER A 218 16.19 -7.01 12.56
C SER A 218 16.07 -6.91 11.04
N ILE A 219 14.86 -6.80 10.49
CA ILE A 219 14.64 -6.71 9.04
C ILE A 219 15.35 -5.49 8.46
N LYS A 220 16.15 -5.69 7.40
CA LYS A 220 16.71 -4.59 6.59
C LYS A 220 16.21 -4.65 5.16
N PHE A 221 15.65 -3.56 4.70
CA PHE A 221 15.12 -3.42 3.35
C PHE A 221 16.12 -2.67 2.45
N TYR A 222 16.41 -3.25 1.29
CA TYR A 222 17.30 -2.70 0.29
C TYR A 222 16.58 -2.51 -1.04
N LYS A 223 16.68 -1.31 -1.59
CA LYS A 223 16.18 -0.96 -2.94
C LYS A 223 17.35 -0.52 -3.79
N PHE A 224 17.77 -1.36 -4.72
CA PHE A 224 18.89 -1.09 -5.61
C PHE A 224 18.40 -0.50 -6.93
N TYR A 225 19.01 0.62 -7.32
CA TYR A 225 18.79 1.27 -8.59
C TYR A 225 20.00 1.00 -9.51
N PRO A 226 19.79 0.54 -10.75
CA PRO A 226 20.86 0.33 -11.70
C PRO A 226 21.47 1.68 -12.07
N LYS A 227 22.80 1.77 -11.97
CA LYS A 227 23.54 2.91 -12.50
C LYS A 227 23.62 2.78 -14.02
N PRO A 228 23.43 3.87 -14.78
CA PRO A 228 23.74 3.86 -16.20
C PRO A 228 25.22 3.51 -16.41
N PRO A 229 25.57 2.80 -17.50
CA PRO A 229 26.97 2.51 -17.83
C PRO A 229 27.76 3.82 -17.99
N PRO A 230 29.04 3.86 -17.61
CA PRO A 230 29.86 5.06 -17.68
C PRO A 230 29.95 5.71 -19.08
N GLU A 231 29.71 4.95 -20.15
CA GLU A 231 29.71 5.44 -21.54
C GLU A 231 28.56 6.40 -21.90
N VAL A 232 27.51 6.52 -21.07
CA VAL A 232 26.36 7.41 -21.32
C VAL A 232 26.52 8.77 -20.63
N SER A 233 27.63 9.01 -19.93
CA SER A 233 27.89 10.27 -19.20
C SER A 233 28.24 11.48 -20.09
N GLY A 234 28.23 11.33 -21.42
CA GLY A 234 28.64 12.36 -22.38
C GLY A 234 27.52 13.21 -23.01
N LEU A 235 26.23 12.92 -22.76
CA LEU A 235 25.11 13.69 -23.32
C LEU A 235 24.41 14.48 -22.22
N GLY A 236 25.10 15.49 -21.70
CA GLY A 236 24.59 16.37 -20.65
C GLY A 236 25.56 17.49 -20.31
N LYS A 237 25.80 18.37 -21.28
CA LYS A 237 26.11 19.79 -21.02
C LYS A 237 24.97 20.62 -21.58
#